data_AF-I0SKY0-F1
#
_entry.id   AF-I0SKY0-F1
#
_cell.length_a   1.000
_cell.length_b   1.000
_cell.length_c   1.000
_cell.angle_alpha   90.00
_cell.angle_beta   90.00
_cell.angle_gamma   90.00
#
_symmetry.space_group_name_H-M   'P 1'
#
loop_
_entity.id
_entity.type
_entity.pdbx_description
1 polymer ?
#
loop_
_entity_poly.entity_id
_entity_poly.type
_entity_poly.pdbx_seq_one_letter_code
_entity_poly.pdbx_strand_id
1 'polypeptide(L)'
;MIGNIEIFFAENPNTPTRTTKNTSYVERKSNWEKRVSKAIEQSKIPPKPYSQVFVYTNEFFNILLNASDGLNNNSPCVLKLDENNQALILDNGIIAQGSSWESPRWNKEKNMYDYWDHKYDLIKEKFNLKYPNDIIWMKFTNKHHLGVVAKSFDINFNTDNTSGKLVEKVDEKWDNSFIFIFPLTKDILKKYNKDEIERAVGNYLISKGVPIIDYYSHNY
;
A
#
# COMPACT_ATOMS: atom_id res chain seq x y z
N MET A 1 8.78 23.65 -0.81
CA MET A 1 10.04 22.91 -0.61
C MET A 1 9.80 21.88 0.48
N ILE A 2 9.70 20.60 0.13
CA ILE A 2 9.63 19.54 1.14
C ILE A 2 11.02 19.48 1.78
N GLY A 3 11.08 19.79 3.07
CA GLY A 3 12.29 19.56 3.86
C GLY A 3 12.69 18.09 3.78
N ASN A 4 13.99 17.83 3.78
CA ASN A 4 14.66 16.52 3.77
C ASN A 4 13.72 15.29 3.73
N ILE A 5 13.51 14.70 2.54
CA ILE A 5 12.62 13.53 2.34
C ILE A 5 12.95 12.35 3.27
N GLU A 6 14.19 12.26 3.73
CA GLU A 6 14.70 11.22 4.64
C GLU A 6 13.88 11.11 5.94
N ILE A 7 13.18 12.18 6.37
CA ILE A 7 12.31 12.11 7.56
C ILE A 7 11.18 11.08 7.40
N PHE A 8 10.70 10.86 6.18
CA PHE A 8 9.61 9.92 5.93
C PHE A 8 10.10 8.47 5.98
N PHE A 9 11.39 8.25 5.77
CA PHE A 9 12.03 6.95 5.89
C PHE A 9 12.40 6.60 7.34
N ALA A 10 11.96 7.35 8.35
CA ALA A 10 12.16 6.98 9.74
C ALA A 10 11.12 5.95 10.22
N GLU A 11 11.54 4.98 11.03
CA GLU A 11 10.59 4.09 11.71
C GLU A 11 9.81 4.88 12.77
N ASN A 12 8.51 4.60 12.89
CA ASN A 12 7.74 5.16 13.99
C ASN A 12 8.11 4.43 15.30
N PRO A 13 8.65 5.13 16.32
CA PRO A 13 9.10 4.50 17.56
C PRO A 13 7.95 3.88 18.39
N ASN A 14 6.70 4.23 18.08
CA ASN A 14 5.52 3.65 18.72
C ASN A 14 4.97 2.43 17.97
N THR A 15 5.63 1.99 16.89
CA THR A 15 5.23 0.79 16.14
C THR A 15 5.28 -0.43 17.06
N PRO A 16 4.17 -1.16 17.22
CA PRO A 16 4.18 -2.40 18.00
C PRO A 16 5.21 -3.39 17.46
N THR A 17 5.87 -4.17 18.30
CA THR A 17 6.87 -5.13 17.84
C THR A 17 6.25 -6.19 16.92
N ARG A 18 6.98 -6.60 15.87
CA ARG A 18 6.54 -7.68 14.99
C ARG A 18 6.40 -8.97 15.80
N THR A 19 5.24 -9.60 15.73
CA THR A 19 4.99 -10.85 16.45
C THR A 19 5.84 -11.96 15.83
N THR A 20 6.62 -12.64 16.68
CA THR A 20 7.42 -13.82 16.33
C THR A 20 6.90 -15.03 17.10
N LYS A 21 7.50 -16.21 16.83
CA LYS A 21 7.19 -17.44 17.58
C LYS A 21 7.44 -17.30 19.09
N ASN A 22 8.36 -16.42 19.48
CA ASN A 22 8.79 -16.21 20.87
C ASN A 22 8.02 -15.09 21.59
N THR A 23 7.25 -14.28 20.87
CA THR A 23 6.46 -13.18 21.46
C THR A 23 5.45 -13.74 22.45
N SER A 24 5.39 -13.21 23.67
CA SER A 24 4.47 -13.73 24.70
C SER A 24 3.00 -13.42 24.36
N TYR A 25 2.05 -14.16 24.93
CA TYR A 25 0.63 -13.84 24.76
C TYR A 25 0.29 -12.42 25.25
N VAL A 26 0.87 -12.01 26.39
CA VAL A 26 0.68 -10.68 26.98
C VAL A 26 1.16 -9.59 26.02
N GLU A 27 2.33 -9.78 25.40
CA GLU A 27 2.89 -8.85 24.43
C GLU A 27 2.04 -8.80 23.15
N ARG A 28 1.61 -9.95 22.61
CA ARG A 28 0.70 -9.98 21.45
C ARG A 28 -0.61 -9.24 21.73
N LYS A 29 -1.19 -9.45 22.91
CA LYS A 29 -2.42 -8.78 23.34
C LYS A 29 -2.21 -7.27 23.45
N SER A 30 -1.14 -6.83 24.09
CA SER A 30 -0.77 -5.40 24.20
C SER A 30 -0.55 -4.76 22.83
N ASN A 31 0.16 -5.43 21.93
CA ASN A 31 0.38 -4.95 20.56
C ASN A 31 -0.94 -4.83 19.78
N TRP A 32 -1.82 -5.81 19.92
CA TRP A 32 -3.15 -5.78 19.31
C TRP A 32 -4.00 -4.62 19.85
N GLU A 33 -4.05 -4.43 21.17
CA GLU A 33 -4.80 -3.33 21.81
C GLU A 33 -4.30 -1.96 21.36
N LYS A 34 -2.98 -1.78 21.21
CA LYS A 34 -2.39 -0.55 20.64
C LYS A 34 -2.87 -0.29 19.22
N ARG A 35 -2.87 -1.31 18.35
CA ARG A 35 -3.34 -1.17 16.95
C ARG A 35 -4.82 -0.86 16.89
N VAL A 36 -5.65 -1.53 17.70
CA VAL A 36 -7.09 -1.27 17.78
C VAL A 36 -7.38 0.16 18.26
N SER A 37 -6.70 0.60 19.32
CA SER A 37 -6.84 1.97 19.83
C SER A 37 -6.50 3.00 18.74
N LYS A 38 -5.40 2.79 18.01
CA LYS A 38 -5.01 3.69 16.92
C LYS A 38 -5.99 3.64 15.75
N ALA A 39 -6.49 2.47 15.36
CA ALA A 39 -7.52 2.34 14.32
C ALA A 39 -8.80 3.13 14.68
N ILE A 40 -9.25 3.03 15.94
CA ILE A 40 -10.42 3.79 16.45
C ILE A 40 -10.15 5.31 16.45
N GLU A 41 -8.92 5.75 16.74
CA GLU A 41 -8.53 7.16 16.62
C GLU A 41 -8.61 7.62 15.16
N GLN A 42 -8.06 6.83 14.23
CA GLN A 42 -7.99 7.17 12.81
C GLN A 42 -9.37 7.15 12.14
N SER A 43 -10.27 6.25 12.52
CA SER A 43 -11.63 6.20 11.95
C SER A 43 -12.50 7.40 12.32
N LYS A 44 -12.17 8.11 13.41
CA LYS A 44 -12.86 9.36 13.81
C LYS A 44 -12.44 10.57 12.99
N ILE A 45 -11.30 10.49 12.29
CA ILE A 45 -10.82 11.57 11.42
C ILE A 45 -11.56 11.45 10.08
N PRO A 46 -12.14 12.53 9.55
CA PRO A 46 -12.77 12.51 8.23
C PRO A 46 -11.78 12.05 7.14
N PRO A 47 -12.17 11.10 6.26
CA PRO A 47 -11.29 10.61 5.22
C PRO A 47 -11.00 11.71 4.18
N LYS A 48 -9.83 11.62 3.55
CA LYS A 48 -9.49 12.46 2.40
C LYS A 48 -10.10 11.86 1.13
N PRO A 49 -10.51 12.67 0.14
CA PRO A 49 -10.98 12.16 -1.15
C PRO A 49 -9.93 11.24 -1.80
N TYR A 50 -10.39 10.17 -2.48
CA TYR A 50 -9.53 9.22 -3.17
C TYR A 50 -8.53 9.89 -4.13
N SER A 51 -8.99 10.89 -4.87
CA SER A 51 -8.16 11.70 -5.78
C SER A 51 -7.03 12.42 -5.04
N GLN A 52 -7.29 12.92 -3.83
CA GLN A 52 -6.29 13.63 -3.03
C GLN A 52 -5.24 12.67 -2.47
N VAL A 53 -5.64 11.49 -2.00
CA VAL A 53 -4.71 10.43 -1.58
C VAL A 53 -3.81 10.03 -2.77
N PHE A 54 -4.41 9.81 -3.94
CA PHE A 54 -3.69 9.46 -5.17
C PHE A 54 -2.70 10.55 -5.61
N VAL A 55 -3.10 11.82 -5.54
CA VAL A 55 -2.24 12.98 -5.85
C VAL A 55 -1.08 13.07 -4.88
N TYR A 56 -1.30 12.90 -3.57
CA TYR A 56 -0.21 12.92 -2.59
C TYR A 56 0.78 11.78 -2.80
N THR A 57 0.31 10.57 -3.15
CA THR A 57 1.22 9.47 -3.45
C THR A 57 2.03 9.75 -4.72
N ASN A 58 1.40 10.29 -5.77
CA ASN A 58 2.14 10.71 -6.97
C ASN A 58 3.16 11.82 -6.69
N GLU A 59 2.80 12.81 -5.88
CA GLU A 59 3.71 13.87 -5.40
C GLU A 59 4.95 13.24 -4.76
N PHE A 60 4.76 12.26 -3.86
CA PHE A 60 5.86 11.55 -3.23
C PHE A 60 6.76 10.81 -4.22
N PHE A 61 6.17 10.07 -5.17
CA PHE A 61 6.92 9.34 -6.20
C PHE A 61 7.71 10.27 -7.14
N ASN A 62 7.15 11.44 -7.48
CA ASN A 62 7.86 12.44 -8.28
C ASN A 62 9.12 12.95 -7.55
N ILE A 63 9.04 13.13 -6.22
CA ILE A 63 10.21 13.53 -5.43
C ILE A 63 11.28 12.42 -5.43
N LEU A 64 10.88 11.15 -5.27
CA LEU A 64 11.83 10.02 -5.32
C LEU A 64 12.60 9.94 -6.64
N LEU A 65 11.90 10.24 -7.73
CA LEU A 65 12.43 10.24 -9.08
C LEU A 65 13.25 11.51 -9.42
N ASN A 66 13.37 12.48 -8.49
CA ASN A 66 13.93 13.81 -8.75
C ASN A 66 13.31 14.47 -10.01
N ALA A 67 12.05 14.16 -10.31
CA ALA A 67 11.35 14.78 -11.42
C ALA A 67 11.11 16.24 -11.04
N SER A 68 11.71 17.18 -11.78
CA SER A 68 11.51 18.60 -11.58
C SER A 68 10.02 18.92 -11.77
N ASP A 69 9.37 19.38 -10.70
CA ASP A 69 7.98 19.83 -10.58
C ASP A 69 7.09 19.57 -11.81
N GLY A 70 6.37 18.44 -11.79
CA GLY A 70 5.30 18.18 -12.74
C GLY A 70 4.90 16.72 -12.73
N LEU A 71 3.63 16.46 -12.43
CA LEU A 71 2.90 15.30 -12.94
C LEU A 71 3.45 14.98 -14.35
N ASN A 72 4.01 13.79 -14.54
CA ASN A 72 4.43 13.38 -15.88
C ASN A 72 3.16 13.47 -16.72
N ASN A 73 3.05 14.49 -17.58
CA ASN A 73 1.90 14.80 -18.44
C ASN A 73 1.63 13.71 -19.50
N ASN A 74 1.85 12.45 -19.15
CA ASN A 74 1.41 11.29 -19.88
C ASN A 74 -0.11 11.29 -19.82
N SER A 75 -0.73 11.35 -21.00
CA SER A 75 -2.18 11.20 -21.11
C SER A 75 -2.63 9.92 -20.41
N PRO A 76 -3.77 9.95 -19.69
CA PRO A 76 -4.33 8.76 -19.06
C PRO A 76 -4.38 7.59 -20.05
N CYS A 77 -3.90 6.44 -19.61
CA CYS A 77 -3.80 5.25 -20.44
C CYS A 77 -4.54 4.09 -19.79
N VAL A 78 -5.29 3.32 -20.57
CA VAL A 78 -5.98 2.12 -20.09
C VAL A 78 -5.08 0.90 -20.28
N LEU A 79 -4.95 0.10 -19.23
CA LEU A 79 -4.34 -1.22 -19.25
C LEU A 79 -5.44 -2.27 -19.05
N LYS A 80 -5.63 -3.16 -20.02
CA LYS A 80 -6.51 -4.32 -19.84
C LYS A 80 -5.83 -5.30 -18.87
N LEU A 81 -6.49 -5.63 -17.77
CA LEU A 81 -5.96 -6.52 -16.73
C LEU A 81 -6.38 -7.97 -16.97
N ASP A 82 -7.63 -8.17 -17.40
CA ASP A 82 -8.15 -9.45 -17.88
C ASP A 82 -9.38 -9.20 -18.79
N GLU A 83 -10.20 -10.21 -19.06
CA GLU A 83 -11.39 -10.07 -19.90
C GLU A 83 -12.42 -9.08 -19.35
N ASN A 84 -12.50 -8.96 -18.02
CA ASN A 84 -13.54 -8.20 -17.32
C ASN A 84 -13.00 -6.94 -16.62
N ASN A 85 -11.70 -6.88 -16.37
CA ASN A 85 -11.08 -5.86 -15.52
C ASN A 85 -10.08 -5.00 -16.29
N GLN A 86 -10.05 -3.73 -15.94
CA GLN A 86 -9.17 -2.73 -16.52
C GLN A 86 -8.55 -1.84 -15.44
N ALA A 87 -7.41 -1.27 -15.78
CA ALA A 87 -6.67 -0.33 -14.97
C ALA A 87 -6.55 1.00 -15.70
N LEU A 88 -6.78 2.10 -14.99
CA LEU A 88 -6.45 3.44 -15.47
C LEU A 88 -5.07 3.82 -14.94
N ILE A 89 -4.13 4.09 -15.83
CA ILE A 89 -2.80 4.60 -15.50
C ILE A 89 -2.85 6.13 -15.50
N LEU A 90 -2.44 6.72 -14.39
CA LEU A 90 -2.36 8.16 -14.15
C LEU A 90 -1.00 8.45 -13.51
N ASP A 91 -0.12 9.14 -14.24
CA ASP A 91 1.25 9.43 -13.84
C ASP A 91 2.04 8.17 -13.43
N ASN A 92 2.46 8.09 -12.17
CA ASN A 92 3.19 6.96 -11.60
C ASN A 92 2.26 5.91 -10.96
N GLY A 93 0.95 6.15 -10.96
CA GLY A 93 -0.04 5.32 -10.29
C GLY A 93 -1.00 4.63 -11.25
N ILE A 94 -1.67 3.62 -10.73
CA ILE A 94 -2.68 2.82 -11.41
C ILE A 94 -3.91 2.76 -10.51
N ILE A 95 -5.09 2.97 -11.08
CA ILE A 95 -6.38 2.66 -10.45
C ILE A 95 -6.92 1.40 -11.13
N ALA A 96 -6.77 0.25 -10.49
CA ALA A 96 -7.27 -1.02 -10.98
C ALA A 96 -8.71 -1.24 -10.52
N GLN A 97 -9.65 -1.31 -11.46
CA GLN A 97 -11.08 -1.52 -11.17
C GLN A 97 -11.38 -2.99 -10.90
N GLY A 98 -12.35 -3.24 -10.00
CA GLY A 98 -13.02 -4.50 -9.72
C GLY A 98 -12.13 -5.73 -9.79
N SER A 99 -11.50 -6.14 -8.70
CA SER A 99 -10.44 -7.15 -8.85
C SER A 99 -10.41 -8.12 -7.69
N SER A 100 -10.96 -9.30 -7.92
CA SER A 100 -10.46 -10.49 -7.26
C SER A 100 -9.03 -10.71 -7.72
N TRP A 101 -8.08 -10.58 -6.79
CA TRP A 101 -6.68 -10.92 -7.00
C TRP A 101 -6.43 -12.31 -6.44
N GLU A 102 -5.85 -13.17 -7.24
CA GLU A 102 -5.47 -14.50 -6.79
C GLU A 102 -4.28 -14.43 -5.85
N SER A 103 -4.36 -15.16 -4.74
CA SER A 103 -3.29 -15.19 -3.75
C SER A 103 -2.05 -15.89 -4.31
N PRO A 104 -0.84 -15.31 -4.10
CA PRO A 104 0.38 -15.94 -4.56
C PRO A 104 0.67 -17.22 -3.76
N ARG A 105 1.26 -18.23 -4.41
CA ARG A 105 1.58 -19.51 -3.78
C ARG A 105 3.07 -19.58 -3.45
N TRP A 106 3.38 -19.73 -2.16
CA TRP A 106 4.73 -19.98 -1.70
C TRP A 106 5.09 -21.46 -1.80
N ASN A 107 6.12 -21.77 -2.58
CA ASN A 107 6.70 -23.11 -2.64
C ASN A 107 7.76 -23.26 -1.55
N LYS A 108 7.44 -24.03 -0.50
CA LYS A 108 8.34 -24.25 0.64
C LYS A 108 9.62 -24.99 0.26
N GLU A 109 9.56 -25.90 -0.71
CA GLU A 109 10.72 -26.70 -1.15
C GLU A 109 11.72 -25.84 -1.91
N LYS A 110 11.23 -24.96 -2.78
CA LYS A 110 12.05 -24.04 -3.58
C LYS A 110 12.39 -22.74 -2.85
N ASN A 111 11.78 -22.50 -1.69
CA ASN A 111 11.89 -21.25 -0.93
C ASN A 111 11.62 -20.00 -1.79
N MET A 112 10.58 -20.07 -2.64
CA MET A 112 10.18 -18.98 -3.54
C MET A 112 8.69 -19.06 -3.89
N TYR A 113 8.13 -17.97 -4.42
CA TYR A 113 6.81 -18.01 -5.03
C TYR A 113 6.87 -18.68 -6.40
N ASP A 114 5.93 -19.60 -6.67
CA ASP A 114 5.81 -20.29 -7.97
C ASP A 114 4.47 -20.04 -8.69
N TYR A 115 3.63 -19.19 -8.10
CA TYR A 115 2.36 -18.75 -8.66
C TYR A 115 1.98 -17.38 -8.10
N TRP A 116 1.38 -16.55 -8.94
CA TRP A 116 0.72 -15.29 -8.60
C TRP A 116 -0.26 -14.94 -9.73
N ASP A 117 -1.16 -14.01 -9.46
CA ASP A 117 -2.12 -13.53 -10.45
C ASP A 117 -1.40 -12.90 -11.66
N HIS A 118 -1.73 -13.32 -12.88
CA HIS A 118 -1.10 -12.83 -14.12
C HIS A 118 -1.18 -11.30 -14.30
N LYS A 119 -2.13 -10.62 -13.65
CA LYS A 119 -2.24 -9.16 -13.64
C LYS A 119 -0.95 -8.48 -13.16
N TYR A 120 -0.21 -9.09 -12.24
CA TYR A 120 1.08 -8.56 -11.78
C TYR A 120 2.15 -8.59 -12.89
N ASP A 121 2.13 -9.59 -13.77
CA ASP A 121 3.04 -9.65 -14.92
C ASP A 121 2.72 -8.58 -15.96
N LEU A 122 1.42 -8.32 -16.21
CA LEU A 122 0.98 -7.23 -17.10
C LEU A 122 1.47 -5.86 -16.60
N ILE A 123 1.38 -5.61 -15.28
CA ILE A 123 1.92 -4.39 -14.67
C ILE A 123 3.44 -4.35 -14.79
N LYS A 124 4.13 -5.47 -14.52
CA LYS A 124 5.58 -5.56 -14.67
C LYS A 124 6.04 -5.23 -16.09
N GLU A 125 5.39 -5.78 -17.10
CA GLU A 125 5.71 -5.53 -18.50
C GLU A 125 5.46 -4.07 -18.87
N LYS A 126 4.29 -3.53 -18.50
CA LYS A 126 3.90 -2.15 -18.80
C LYS A 126 4.86 -1.12 -18.21
N PHE A 127 5.39 -1.36 -17.00
CA PHE A 127 6.27 -0.44 -16.29
C PHE A 127 7.75 -0.88 -16.27
N ASN A 128 8.11 -1.94 -17.00
CA ASN A 128 9.46 -2.51 -17.05
C ASN A 128 10.07 -2.78 -15.65
N LEU A 129 9.24 -3.35 -14.76
CA LEU A 129 9.66 -3.69 -13.39
C LEU A 129 10.65 -4.85 -13.39
N LYS A 130 11.47 -4.95 -12.35
CA LYS A 130 12.40 -6.07 -12.19
C LYS A 130 11.62 -7.34 -11.83
N TYR A 131 10.69 -7.25 -10.88
CA TYR A 131 9.83 -8.34 -10.44
C TYR A 131 8.35 -7.93 -10.41
N PRO A 132 7.40 -8.88 -10.56
CA PRO A 132 5.96 -8.59 -10.48
C PRO A 132 5.53 -8.01 -9.13
N ASN A 133 6.28 -8.30 -8.07
CA ASN A 133 6.04 -7.82 -6.72
C ASN A 133 6.72 -6.49 -6.39
N ASP A 134 7.26 -5.78 -7.38
CA ASP A 134 7.85 -4.45 -7.20
C ASP A 134 6.76 -3.38 -7.30
N ILE A 135 5.81 -3.43 -6.37
CA ILE A 135 4.65 -2.52 -6.31
C ILE A 135 4.36 -2.13 -4.87
N ILE A 136 3.83 -0.92 -4.70
CA ILE A 136 3.06 -0.48 -3.52
C ILE A 136 1.59 -0.51 -3.91
N TRP A 137 0.71 -0.87 -2.99
CA TRP A 137 -0.72 -0.85 -3.20
C TRP A 137 -1.49 -0.35 -1.98
N MET A 138 -2.69 0.18 -2.22
CA MET A 138 -3.56 0.76 -1.20
C MET A 138 -5.00 0.37 -1.46
N LYS A 139 -5.69 -0.08 -0.42
CA LYS A 139 -7.13 -0.36 -0.45
C LYS A 139 -7.88 0.49 0.58
N PHE A 140 -9.13 0.76 0.26
CA PHE A 140 -9.99 1.67 1.01
C PHE A 140 -11.14 0.91 1.66
N THR A 141 -11.80 1.57 2.60
CA THR A 141 -13.03 1.08 3.21
C THR A 141 -14.25 1.64 2.48
N ASN A 142 -15.41 1.05 2.71
CA ASN A 142 -16.70 1.53 2.23
C ASN A 142 -17.12 2.88 2.84
N LYS A 143 -16.37 3.40 3.83
CA LYS A 143 -16.51 4.77 4.35
C LYS A 143 -15.45 5.74 3.82
N HIS A 144 -14.68 5.32 2.82
CA HIS A 144 -13.63 6.09 2.13
C HIS A 144 -12.32 6.26 2.90
N HIS A 145 -12.15 5.65 4.08
CA HIS A 145 -10.87 5.67 4.78
C HIS A 145 -9.83 4.85 4.03
N LEU A 146 -8.59 5.33 4.03
CA LEU A 146 -7.46 4.51 3.61
C LEU A 146 -7.27 3.43 4.66
N GLY A 147 -7.46 2.17 4.27
CA GLY A 147 -7.39 1.09 5.24
C GLY A 147 -5.97 0.59 5.47
N VAL A 148 -5.15 0.52 4.42
CA VAL A 148 -3.77 0.04 4.51
C VAL A 148 -2.92 0.57 3.35
N VAL A 149 -1.65 0.86 3.63
CA VAL A 149 -0.58 0.97 2.63
C VAL A 149 0.26 -0.30 2.76
N ALA A 150 0.47 -0.99 1.65
CA ALA A 150 1.17 -2.27 1.61
C ALA A 150 2.04 -2.39 0.35
N LYS A 151 2.90 -3.41 0.31
CA LYS A 151 3.81 -3.70 -0.80
C LYS A 151 3.62 -5.12 -1.32
N SER A 152 4.26 -5.45 -2.43
CA SER A 152 4.29 -6.81 -3.00
C SER A 152 2.98 -7.25 -3.66
N PHE A 153 2.97 -8.47 -4.17
CA PHE A 153 1.90 -9.10 -4.96
C PHE A 153 0.92 -9.96 -4.14
N ASP A 154 0.51 -9.47 -2.98
CA ASP A 154 -0.41 -10.15 -2.06
C ASP A 154 -1.70 -9.36 -1.83
N ILE A 155 -2.12 -8.56 -2.82
CA ILE A 155 -3.40 -7.85 -2.80
C ILE A 155 -4.54 -8.82 -2.48
N ASN A 156 -5.34 -8.50 -1.47
CA ASN A 156 -6.53 -9.24 -1.08
C ASN A 156 -7.49 -8.39 -0.23
N PHE A 157 -8.73 -8.84 -0.10
CA PHE A 157 -9.77 -8.22 0.72
C PHE A 157 -10.18 -9.11 1.91
N ASN A 158 -9.27 -9.95 2.41
CA ASN A 158 -9.55 -10.84 3.54
C ASN A 158 -9.78 -10.02 4.82
N THR A 159 -10.70 -10.48 5.65
CA THR A 159 -10.96 -9.88 6.97
C THR A 159 -10.22 -10.59 8.11
N ASP A 160 -9.70 -11.80 7.89
CA ASP A 160 -8.99 -12.57 8.92
C ASP A 160 -7.55 -12.12 9.19
N ASN A 161 -6.97 -11.33 8.29
CA ASN A 161 -5.65 -10.73 8.49
C ASN A 161 -5.74 -9.49 9.40
N THR A 162 -4.59 -8.94 9.79
CA THR A 162 -4.60 -7.88 10.81
C THR A 162 -5.31 -6.61 10.34
N SER A 163 -5.09 -6.18 9.10
CA SER A 163 -5.75 -4.99 8.55
C SER A 163 -7.26 -5.20 8.45
N GLY A 164 -7.69 -6.39 8.03
CA GLY A 164 -9.09 -6.80 7.96
C GLY A 164 -9.80 -6.73 9.32
N LYS A 165 -9.18 -7.31 10.36
CA LYS A 165 -9.70 -7.25 11.72
C LYS A 165 -9.78 -5.83 12.26
N LEU A 166 -8.84 -4.94 11.91
CA LEU A 166 -8.88 -3.54 12.34
C LEU A 166 -10.03 -2.78 11.66
N VAL A 167 -10.28 -3.03 10.38
CA VAL A 167 -11.43 -2.47 9.65
C VAL A 167 -12.76 -2.93 10.26
N GLU A 168 -12.88 -4.22 10.62
CA GLU A 168 -14.06 -4.72 11.33
C GLU A 168 -14.22 -4.08 12.71
N LYS A 169 -13.12 -3.81 13.44
CA LYS A 169 -13.17 -3.18 14.77
C LYS A 169 -13.65 -1.74 14.77
N VAL A 170 -13.64 -1.07 13.62
CA VAL A 170 -14.16 0.30 13.45
C VAL A 170 -15.52 0.32 12.73
N ASP A 171 -16.19 -0.84 12.63
CA ASP A 171 -17.48 -1.03 11.98
C ASP A 171 -17.48 -0.56 10.52
N GLU A 172 -16.41 -0.91 9.80
CA GLU A 172 -16.23 -0.65 8.37
C GLU A 172 -16.03 -1.95 7.60
N LYS A 173 -16.11 -1.88 6.28
CA LYS A 173 -15.86 -3.00 5.36
C LYS A 173 -14.91 -2.55 4.26
N TRP A 174 -14.23 -3.49 3.63
CA TRP A 174 -13.43 -3.18 2.45
C TRP A 174 -14.29 -2.67 1.29
N ASP A 175 -13.83 -1.61 0.63
CA ASP A 175 -14.27 -1.24 -0.72
C ASP A 175 -13.43 -2.08 -1.71
N ASN A 176 -14.08 -3.05 -2.35
CA ASN A 176 -13.46 -3.94 -3.32
C ASN A 176 -13.68 -3.50 -4.78
N SER A 177 -14.24 -2.30 -5.00
CA SER A 177 -14.52 -1.80 -6.35
C SER A 177 -13.27 -1.30 -7.07
N PHE A 178 -12.19 -0.99 -6.36
CA PHE A 178 -10.91 -0.63 -6.95
C PHE A 178 -9.74 -0.83 -5.97
N ILE A 179 -8.52 -0.73 -6.51
CA ILE A 179 -7.30 -0.63 -5.73
C ILE A 179 -6.34 0.38 -6.38
N PHE A 180 -5.57 1.10 -5.56
CA PHE A 180 -4.45 1.89 -6.07
C PHE A 180 -3.18 1.07 -6.07
N ILE A 181 -2.42 1.14 -7.17
CA ILE A 181 -1.12 0.47 -7.32
C ILE A 181 -0.11 1.47 -7.84
N PHE A 182 1.07 1.52 -7.22
CA PHE A 182 2.20 2.35 -7.59
C PHE A 182 3.40 1.46 -7.91
N PRO A 183 3.75 1.30 -9.19
CA PRO A 183 4.90 0.50 -9.61
C PRO A 183 6.23 1.08 -9.12
N LEU A 184 7.10 0.21 -8.60
CA LEU A 184 8.43 0.56 -8.11
C LEU A 184 9.46 0.31 -9.21
N THR A 185 9.78 1.33 -9.99
CA THR A 185 10.72 1.21 -11.10
C THR A 185 12.14 0.93 -10.60
N LYS A 186 13.00 0.45 -11.51
CA LYS A 186 14.41 0.18 -11.22
C LYS A 186 15.15 1.40 -10.67
N ASP A 187 14.76 2.62 -11.06
CA ASP A 187 15.43 3.84 -10.61
C ASP A 187 15.08 4.20 -9.17
N ILE A 188 13.85 3.93 -8.74
CA ILE A 188 13.44 4.04 -7.34
C ILE A 188 14.18 2.98 -6.51
N LEU A 189 14.16 1.73 -6.98
CA LEU A 189 14.73 0.57 -6.27
C LEU A 189 16.27 0.52 -6.23
N LYS A 190 16.95 1.39 -6.97
CA LYS A 190 18.41 1.60 -6.85
C LYS A 190 18.77 2.37 -5.57
N LYS A 191 17.87 3.21 -5.07
CA LYS A 191 18.11 4.11 -3.94
C LYS A 191 17.51 3.58 -2.64
N TYR A 192 16.29 3.06 -2.73
CA TYR A 192 15.52 2.62 -1.57
C TYR A 192 14.94 1.23 -1.82
N ASN A 193 14.88 0.39 -0.79
CA ASN A 193 14.22 -0.90 -0.88
C ASN A 193 12.69 -0.76 -0.70
N LYS A 194 11.94 -1.86 -0.91
CA LYS A 194 10.47 -1.83 -0.88
C LYS A 194 9.90 -1.51 0.50
N ASP A 195 10.54 -2.00 1.56
CA ASP A 195 10.15 -1.73 2.95
C ASP A 195 10.33 -0.25 3.29
N GLU A 196 11.43 0.35 2.84
CA GLU A 196 11.72 1.78 2.96
C GLU A 196 10.67 2.64 2.24
N ILE A 197 10.31 2.27 1.01
CA ILE A 197 9.34 3.04 0.21
C ILE A 197 7.94 2.92 0.79
N GLU A 198 7.48 1.72 1.17
CA GLU A 198 6.18 1.53 1.83
C GLU A 198 6.07 2.43 3.06
N ARG A 199 7.10 2.40 3.90
CA ARG A 199 7.19 3.22 5.11
C ARG A 199 7.12 4.70 4.82
N ALA A 200 7.91 5.15 3.85
CA ALA A 200 7.95 6.56 3.50
C ALA A 200 6.65 7.04 2.88
N VAL A 201 5.99 6.24 2.05
CA VAL A 201 4.65 6.54 1.50
C VAL A 201 3.62 6.68 2.63
N GLY A 202 3.56 5.72 3.56
CA GLY A 202 2.62 5.80 4.68
C GLY A 202 2.87 7.01 5.58
N ASN A 203 4.13 7.27 5.95
CA ASN A 203 4.52 8.42 6.76
C ASN A 203 4.25 9.76 6.05
N TYR A 204 4.47 9.83 4.75
CA TYR A 204 4.17 11.01 3.94
C TYR A 204 2.66 11.29 3.91
N LEU A 205 1.84 10.27 3.67
CA LEU A 205 0.37 10.40 3.70
C LEU A 205 -0.14 10.86 5.07
N ILE A 206 0.40 10.30 6.16
CA ILE A 206 0.09 10.75 7.52
C ILE A 206 0.45 12.23 7.70
N SER A 207 1.62 12.67 7.22
CA SER A 207 2.04 14.08 7.31
C SER A 207 1.12 15.03 6.53
N LYS A 208 0.43 14.53 5.49
CA LYS A 208 -0.59 15.24 4.73
C LYS A 208 -2.00 15.13 5.34
N GLY A 209 -2.12 14.50 6.50
CA GLY A 209 -3.38 14.35 7.24
C GLY A 209 -4.33 13.32 6.63
N VAL A 210 -3.83 12.32 5.93
CA VAL A 210 -4.62 11.16 5.47
C VAL A 210 -4.74 10.17 6.64
N PRO A 211 -5.94 9.87 7.14
CA PRO A 211 -6.11 8.85 8.17
C PRO A 211 -5.92 7.44 7.59
N ILE A 212 -5.19 6.59 8.31
CA ILE A 212 -4.92 5.19 7.91
C ILE A 212 -5.42 4.26 9.01
N ILE A 213 -6.38 3.38 8.71
CA ILE A 213 -6.95 2.46 9.72
C ILE A 213 -5.88 1.51 10.26
N ASP A 214 -5.14 0.83 9.38
CA ASP A 214 -3.96 0.05 9.77
C ASP A 214 -2.71 0.93 9.84
N TYR A 215 -2.72 1.90 10.76
CA TYR A 215 -1.73 2.98 10.89
C TYR A 215 -0.26 2.53 10.94
N TYR A 216 0.00 1.30 11.40
CA TYR A 216 1.37 0.79 11.56
C TYR A 216 1.81 -0.16 10.45
N SER A 217 0.93 -0.52 9.49
CA SER A 217 1.22 -1.54 8.48
C SER A 217 2.52 -1.28 7.73
N HIS A 218 2.74 -0.02 7.37
CA HIS A 218 3.89 0.41 6.59
C HIS A 218 5.20 0.50 7.37
N ASN A 219 5.25 0.13 8.64
CA ASN A 219 6.47 0.14 9.45
C ASN A 219 7.13 -1.25 9.59
N TYR A 220 6.68 -2.28 8.84
CA TYR A 220 7.09 -3.69 9.02
C TYR A 220 7.75 -4.37 7.82
#